data_AF-A0AA44GB44-F1
#
_entry.id   AF-A0AA44GB44-F1
#
_cell.length_a   1.000
_cell.length_b   1.000
_cell.length_c   1.000
_cell.angle_alpha   90.00
_cell.angle_beta   90.00
_cell.angle_gamma   90.00
#
_symmetry.space_group_name_H-M   'P 1'
#
loop_
_entity.id
_entity.type
_entity.pdbx_description
1 polymer ?
#
loop_
_entity_poly.entity_id
_entity_poly.type
_entity_poly.pdbx_seq_one_letter_code
_entity_poly.pdbx_strand_id
1 'polypeptide(L)' 'MSDNKKFTVRTIEKRNGWCAEIVRQISSRRTTVSKREMGFESEEQAQAWGEKELEVFVKNLAERNKRKSAERNSQDDQA' A
#
# COMPACT_ATOMS: atom_id res chain seq x y z
N MET A 1 4.94 14.09 -12.73
CA MET A 1 5.83 13.35 -11.80
C MET A 1 5.44 11.90 -11.96
N SER A 2 6.15 11.13 -12.79
CA SER A 2 5.79 9.80 -13.31
C SER A 2 4.55 9.17 -12.65
N ASP A 3 3.40 9.45 -13.26
CA ASP A 3 2.10 9.68 -12.61
C ASP A 3 1.29 8.41 -12.32
N ASN A 4 1.89 7.39 -11.70
CA ASN A 4 1.12 6.22 -11.25
C ASN A 4 1.71 5.49 -10.03
N LYS A 5 1.85 6.18 -8.90
CA LYS A 5 1.95 5.51 -7.60
C LYS A 5 0.53 5.06 -7.22
N LYS A 6 0.17 3.82 -7.55
CA LYS A 6 -1.14 3.19 -7.23
C LYS A 6 -1.48 3.19 -5.72
N PHE A 7 -0.58 3.66 -4.87
CA PHE A 7 -0.72 3.70 -3.43
C PHE A 7 -0.41 5.09 -2.90
N THR A 8 -1.20 5.52 -1.93
CA THR A 8 -1.08 6.81 -1.24
C THR A 8 -1.28 6.59 0.26
N VAL A 9 -0.56 7.33 1.09
CA VAL A 9 -0.80 7.38 2.54
C VAL A 9 -1.79 8.50 2.82
N ARG A 10 -2.82 8.20 3.61
CA ARG A 10 -3.81 9.17 4.08
C ARG A 10 -3.82 9.18 5.60
N THR A 11 -3.64 10.35 6.18
CA THR A 11 -3.86 10.62 7.61
C THR A 11 -5.31 11.05 7.84
N ILE A 12 -5.88 10.64 8.97
CA ILE A 12 -7.23 11.03 9.39
C ILE A 12 -7.20 11.31 10.89
N GLU A 13 -7.56 12.53 11.26
CA GLU A 13 -7.77 12.90 12.66
C GLU A 13 -9.00 12.16 13.21
N LYS A 14 -8.88 11.63 14.42
CA LYS A 14 -9.92 10.92 15.17
C LYS A 14 -10.05 11.56 16.55
N ARG A 15 -11.13 11.20 17.26
CA ARG A 15 -11.50 11.78 18.56
C ARG A 15 -10.35 11.83 19.59
N ASN A 16 -9.46 10.83 19.59
CA ASN A 16 -8.37 10.69 20.56
C ASN A 16 -7.02 10.42 19.88
N GLY A 17 -6.76 11.03 18.71
CA GLY A 17 -5.48 10.89 18.02
C GLY A 17 -5.62 10.68 16.52
N TRP A 18 -4.57 10.17 15.91
CA TRP A 18 -4.45 10.09 14.46
C TRP A 18 -4.48 8.65 13.96
N CYS A 19 -4.90 8.51 12.71
CA CYS A 19 -4.94 7.26 11.98
C CYS A 19 -4.21 7.44 10.66
N ALA A 20 -3.45 6.44 10.24
CA ALA A 20 -2.83 6.38 8.92
C ALA A 20 -3.36 5.18 8.13
N GLU A 21 -3.68 5.42 6.86
CA GLU A 21 -4.22 4.44 5.93
C GLU A 21 -3.37 4.40 4.65
N ILE A 22 -2.92 3.21 4.27
CA ILE A 22 -2.35 2.95 2.94
C ILE A 22 -3.50 2.64 1.99
N VAL A 23 -3.78 3.57 1.07
CA VAL A 23 -4.90 3.48 0.14
C VAL A 23 -4.39 3.09 -1.24
N ARG A 24 -4.99 2.07 -1.85
CA ARG A 24 -4.71 1.64 -3.23
C ARG A 24 -5.76 2.16 -4.19
N GLN A 25 -5.33 2.79 -5.27
CA GLN A 25 -6.18 3.09 -6.42
C GLN A 25 -6.42 1.80 -7.22
N ILE A 26 -7.67 1.35 -7.26
CA ILE A 26 -8.07 0.16 -8.02
C ILE A 26 -8.47 0.53 -9.45
N SER A 27 -9.15 1.67 -9.61
CA SER A 27 -9.53 2.28 -10.88
C SER A 27 -9.58 3.80 -10.71
N SER A 28 -9.80 4.57 -11.78
CA SER A 28 -9.97 6.03 -11.69
C SER A 28 -11.10 6.49 -10.76
N ARG A 29 -12.10 5.63 -10.51
CA ARG A 29 -13.27 5.94 -9.68
C ARG A 29 -13.30 5.22 -8.34
N ARG A 30 -12.32 4.34 -8.05
CA ARG A 30 -12.38 3.46 -6.87
C ARG A 30 -11.02 3.28 -6.22
N THR A 31 -11.00 3.50 -4.91
CA THR A 31 -9.87 3.22 -4.03
C THR A 31 -10.27 2.20 -2.95
N THR A 32 -9.28 1.58 -2.32
CA THR A 32 -9.49 0.68 -1.18
C THR A 32 -8.38 0.88 -0.15
N VAL A 33 -8.69 0.75 1.14
CA VAL A 33 -7.68 0.70 2.19
C VAL A 33 -7.01 -0.66 2.16
N SER A 34 -5.68 -0.69 2.07
CA SER A 34 -4.87 -1.91 2.05
C SER A 34 -4.30 -2.24 3.44
N LYS A 35 -3.94 -1.22 4.21
CA LYS A 35 -3.49 -1.34 5.60
C LYS A 35 -3.83 -0.06 6.35
N ARG A 36 -4.07 -0.16 7.65
CA ARG A 36 -4.40 0.96 8.52
C ARG A 36 -3.82 0.74 9.91
N GLU A 37 -3.38 1.83 10.52
CA GLU A 37 -3.01 1.88 11.94
C GLU A 37 -3.63 3.11 12.59
N MET A 38 -3.91 3.01 13.89
CA MET A 38 -4.60 4.04 14.67
C MET A 38 -3.90 4.27 16.01
N GLY A 39 -4.22 5.39 16.65
CA GLY A 39 -3.72 5.70 17.99
C GLY A 39 -2.40 6.46 18.00
N PHE A 40 -2.05 7.10 16.88
CA PHE A 40 -0.92 8.02 16.85
C PHE A 40 -1.25 9.30 17.61
N GLU A 41 -0.25 9.90 18.26
CA GLU A 41 -0.43 11.14 19.02
C GLU A 41 -0.50 12.34 18.08
N SER A 42 0.19 12.30 16.95
CA SER A 42 0.24 13.38 15.96
C SER A 42 0.08 12.90 14.52
N GLU A 43 -0.25 13.83 13.62
CA GLU A 43 -0.36 13.58 12.19
C GLU A 43 0.99 13.13 11.61
N GLU A 44 2.08 13.74 12.04
CA GLU A 44 3.44 13.46 11.55
C GLU A 44 3.86 12.04 11.91
N GLN A 45 3.55 11.58 13.11
CA GLN A 45 3.79 10.19 13.52
C GLN A 45 3.00 9.21 12.64
N ALA A 46 1.73 9.52 12.37
CA ALA A 46 0.87 8.71 11.52
C ALA A 46 1.39 8.68 10.07
N GLN A 47 1.78 9.83 9.53
CA GLN A 47 2.33 9.97 8.18
C GLN A 47 3.65 9.21 8.04
N ALA A 48 4.59 9.39 8.97
CA ALA A 48 5.88 8.71 8.96
C ALA A 48 5.73 7.19 9.05
N TRP A 49 4.81 6.71 9.89
CA TRP A 49 4.46 5.29 9.93
C TRP A 49 3.92 4.80 8.58
N GLY A 50 2.99 5.56 7.98
CA GLY A 50 2.36 5.18 6.72
C GLY A 50 3.34 5.10 5.56
N GLU A 51 4.29 6.04 5.48
CA GLU A 51 5.34 6.05 4.45
C GLU A 51 6.31 4.88 4.60
N LYS A 52 6.81 4.65 5.82
CA LYS A 52 7.69 3.52 6.12
C LYS A 52 7.02 2.18 5.79
N GLU A 53 5.76 2.03 6.18
CA GLU A 53 5.00 0.81 5.94
C GLU A 53 4.66 0.64 4.45
N LEU A 54 4.40 1.73 3.73
CA LEU A 54 4.16 1.70 2.28
C LEU A 54 5.37 1.17 1.51
N GLU A 55 6.58 1.56 1.88
CA GLU A 55 7.80 1.03 1.24
C GLU A 55 7.92 -0.48 1.40
N VAL A 56 7.71 -0.99 2.62
CA VAL A 56 7.72 -2.44 2.91
C VAL A 56 6.60 -3.13 2.13
N PHE A 57 5.41 -2.56 2.12
CA PHE A 57 4.25 -3.12 1.42
C PHE A 57 4.49 -3.27 -0.09
N VAL A 58 5.07 -2.25 -0.74
CA VAL A 58 5.36 -2.26 -2.17
C VAL A 58 6.45 -3.28 -2.50
N LYS A 59 7.51 -3.39 -1.70
CA LYS A 59 8.57 -4.41 -1.87
C LYS A 59 7.98 -5.82 -1.80
N ASN A 60 7.19 -6.11 -0.77
CA ASN A 60 6.53 -7.40 -0.60
C ASN A 60 5.54 -7.71 -1.74
N LEU A 61 4.90 -6.69 -2.32
CA LEU A 61 4.04 -6.87 -3.49
C LEU A 61 4.85 -7.20 -4.75
N ALA A 62 5.97 -6.52 -4.98
CA ALA A 62 6.85 -6.78 -6.10
C ALA A 62 7.42 -8.21 -6.07
N GLU A 63 7.90 -8.67 -4.93
CA GLU A 63 8.40 -10.04 -4.74
C GLU A 63 7.32 -11.09 -5.00
N ARG A 64 6.12 -10.90 -4.43
CA ARG A 64 4.98 -11.80 -4.68
C ARG A 64 4.59 -11.84 -6.15
N ASN A 65 4.61 -10.69 -6.84
CA ASN A 65 4.32 -10.62 -8.26
C ASN A 65 5.38 -11.33 -9.10
N LYS A 66 6.67 -11.19 -8.75
CA LYS A 66 7.78 -11.90 -9.41
C LYS A 66 7.65 -13.42 -9.26
N ARG A 67 7.31 -13.90 -8.06
CA ARG A 67 7.05 -15.34 -7.84
C ARG A 67 5.89 -15.84 -8.70
N LYS A 68 4.77 -15.11 -8.70
CA LYS A 68 3.59 -15.48 -9.51
C LYS A 68 3.85 -15.41 -11.02
N SER A 69 4.70 -14.50 -11.50
CA SER A 69 5.06 -14.48 -12.92
C SER A 69 5.96 -15.64 -13.30
N ALA A 70 6.90 -16.02 -12.44
CA ALA A 70 7.75 -17.19 -12.67
C ALA A 70 6.93 -18.48 -12.75
N GLU A 71 5.95 -18.66 -11.84
CA GLU A 71 5.05 -19.82 -11.81
C GLU A 71 4.21 -19.94 -13.11
N ARG A 72 3.70 -18.81 -13.63
CA ARG A 72 2.97 -18.82 -14.91
C ARG A 72 3.87 -19.21 -16.08
N ASN A 73 5.08 -18.67 -16.15
CA ASN A 73 6.01 -18.98 -17.23
C ASN A 73 6.42 -20.46 -17.24
N SER A 74 6.55 -21.08 -16.07
CA SER A 74 6.83 -22.51 -15.97
C SER A 74 5.65 -23.41 -16.32
N GLN A 75 4.41 -22.91 -16.24
CA GLN A 75 3.22 -23.66 -16.67
C GLN A 75 3.01 -23.60 -18.19
N ASP A 76 3.31 -22.46 -18.82
CA ASP A 76 3.20 -22.32 -20.28
C ASP A 76 4.23 -23.17 -21.05
N ASP A 77 5.42 -23.44 -20.48
CA ASP A 77 6.44 -24.35 -21.06
C ASP A 77 6.12 -25.86 -20.89
N GLN A 78 5.06 -26.19 -20.15
CA GLN A 78 4.65 -27.58 -19.86
C GLN A 78 3.32 -27.98 -20.53
N ALA A 79 2.76 -27.11 -21.40
CA ALA A 79 1.52 -27.33 -22.15
C ALA A 79 1.78 -27.45 -23.65
#